data_AF-A0A2I2F161-F1
#
_entry.id   AF-A0A2I2F161-F1
#
_cell.length_a   1.000
_cell.length_b   1.000
_cell.length_c   1.000
_cell.angle_alpha   90.00
_cell.angle_beta   90.00
_cell.angle_gamma   90.00
#
_symmetry.space_group_name_H-M   'P 1'
#
loop_
_entity.id
_entity.type
_entity.pdbx_description
1 polymer ?
#
loop_
_entity_poly.entity_id
_entity_poly.type
_entity_poly.pdbx_seq_one_letter_code
_entity_poly.pdbx_strand_id
1 'polypeptide(L)'
;MTSKMVSRIILLLTLLVGLVLSSNTTDTIETIDTTEFFELTARDDGTDLDVRRDKSVRPTKPKPPGFDSYLWSSIATFTDDLTDGNLVQIADDAHKRMRDHWKTERIDITKQPTVMTALKVGRSVYLASSTKGNPPVVYERRRGQDGKGDVKKAVPDELANALTACLNSRGSKEPQHQNEAQCGEVMAIFAWIKLNPGQKISDQKAVIIAWEYKEDPQSKKVTANGIKPPCNSRDFWGCKSLLPKLKIREVKKGTKGEPYSKPTEIRQQELLGKCGLTCTGTQDSRGTTREAIMKHVDDMCDRMSKDNRGKRFKGFSEEYKNAGGTTVNTLKISLEEGADQGIASKAECKKNFQKTIDECDTNTRTQKKGGRIGDGRLIYSWSTHADESKVKCQEHDEDNNTHQTRDYFLKNIKEYCKDGLKLKAQDQQGENPDQATVMNSVNLLVRYPESQSGCHTGKDHEVSAEDCERSFRIIVDECDTNTREEKWGGSRIYDTNDGCFDYSVTGWKGEESHHGLPPSR
;
A
#
# COMPACT_ATOMS: atom_id res chain seq x y z
N MET A 1 -33.49 62.06 38.07
CA MET A 1 -32.27 62.90 38.04
C MET A 1 -31.28 62.29 39.02
N THR A 2 -30.45 61.40 38.53
CA THR A 2 -29.57 60.51 39.29
C THR A 2 -28.25 60.40 38.54
N SER A 3 -27.15 60.19 39.28
CA SER A 3 -25.77 59.93 38.80
C SER A 3 -24.82 61.12 38.80
N LYS A 4 -24.14 61.32 39.94
CA LYS A 4 -22.73 61.71 40.03
C LYS A 4 -22.07 60.88 41.12
N MET A 5 -21.79 59.62 40.79
CA MET A 5 -20.89 58.74 41.53
C MET A 5 -19.83 58.25 40.53
N VAL A 6 -18.64 57.94 41.06
CA VAL A 6 -17.51 57.29 40.38
C VAL A 6 -16.62 58.20 39.53
N SER A 7 -16.00 59.17 40.19
CA SER A 7 -14.68 59.68 39.81
C SER A 7 -13.75 59.47 41.01
N ARG A 8 -13.21 58.25 41.15
CA ARG A 8 -12.15 57.83 42.11
C ARG A 8 -11.76 56.34 41.99
N ILE A 9 -11.76 55.74 40.78
CA ILE A 9 -11.27 54.37 40.52
C ILE A 9 -10.41 54.35 39.25
N ILE A 10 -9.38 55.20 39.18
CA ILE A 10 -8.34 55.14 38.11
C ILE A 10 -6.92 55.26 38.70
N LEU A 11 -6.72 55.23 40.03
CA LEU A 11 -5.41 55.47 40.64
C LEU A 11 -4.99 54.45 41.70
N LEU A 12 -5.38 53.18 41.54
CA LEU A 12 -5.15 52.13 42.54
C LEU A 12 -4.79 50.75 41.94
N LEU A 13 -4.10 50.73 40.78
CA LEU A 13 -3.66 49.47 40.17
C LEU A 13 -2.27 49.50 39.51
N THR A 14 -1.41 50.45 39.88
CA THR A 14 -0.03 50.59 39.36
C THR A 14 1.03 50.78 40.46
N LEU A 15 0.78 50.29 41.68
CA LEU A 15 1.75 50.43 42.79
C LEU A 15 1.67 49.26 43.79
N LEU A 16 1.89 48.05 43.27
CA LEU A 16 2.30 46.88 44.06
C LEU A 16 3.61 46.35 43.46
N VAL A 17 4.64 47.19 43.56
CA VAL A 17 6.05 46.80 43.56
C VAL A 17 6.48 46.81 45.02
N GLY A 18 6.92 45.68 45.56
CA GLY A 18 7.69 45.65 46.80
C GLY A 18 7.43 44.46 47.73
N LEU A 19 8.45 43.61 47.82
CA LEU A 19 8.70 42.58 48.85
C LEU A 19 7.86 41.28 48.79
N VAL A 20 8.48 40.21 48.28
CA VAL A 20 9.05 39.14 49.13
C VAL A 20 10.28 38.56 48.43
N LEU A 21 11.42 38.57 49.14
CA LEU A 21 12.65 37.88 48.76
C LEU A 21 12.68 36.46 49.33
N SER A 22 13.34 35.59 48.56
CA SER A 22 13.98 34.31 48.89
C SER A 22 13.11 33.11 49.27
N SER A 23 13.05 32.14 48.36
CA SER A 23 13.56 30.81 48.67
C SER A 23 14.12 30.17 47.40
N ASN A 24 15.39 29.77 47.48
CA ASN A 24 16.10 28.99 46.48
C ASN A 24 15.39 27.64 46.32
N THR A 25 14.91 27.35 45.12
CA THR A 25 14.77 25.98 44.65
C THR A 25 15.32 25.93 43.23
N THR A 26 16.27 25.04 43.05
CA THR A 26 16.83 24.61 41.77
C THR A 26 15.72 24.00 40.93
N ASP A 27 15.20 24.77 39.97
CA ASP A 27 14.38 24.23 38.90
C ASP A 27 15.27 23.41 37.96
N THR A 28 15.28 22.10 38.17
CA THR A 28 15.45 21.14 37.09
C THR A 28 14.41 21.47 36.03
N ILE A 29 14.88 22.00 34.90
CA ILE A 29 14.12 22.03 33.65
C ILE A 29 13.89 20.57 33.27
N GLU A 30 12.75 20.02 33.69
CA GLU A 30 12.19 18.84 33.04
C GLU A 30 11.91 19.27 31.59
N THR A 31 12.78 18.84 30.70
CA THR A 31 12.48 18.70 29.28
C THR A 31 11.14 17.98 29.17
N ILE A 32 10.11 18.72 28.76
CA ILE A 32 8.87 18.14 28.27
C ILE A 32 9.25 17.31 27.05
N ASP A 33 9.44 16.02 27.29
CA ASP A 33 9.58 15.00 26.27
C ASP A 33 8.29 15.00 25.46
N THR A 34 8.35 15.62 24.28
CA THR A 34 7.23 15.70 23.33
C THR A 34 7.17 14.47 22.43
N THR A 35 7.80 13.37 22.83
CA THR A 35 7.56 12.06 22.22
C THR A 35 6.46 11.29 22.96
N GLU A 36 5.22 11.79 22.89
CA GLU A 36 4.06 10.89 23.05
C GLU A 36 4.04 9.95 21.84
N PHE A 37 4.72 8.84 22.02
CA PHE A 37 4.55 7.59 21.32
C PHE A 37 3.06 7.29 21.11
N PHE A 38 2.56 7.39 19.88
CA PHE A 38 1.44 6.53 19.44
C PHE A 38 2.00 5.15 19.06
N GLU A 39 2.61 4.46 20.03
CA GLU A 39 2.23 3.06 20.16
C GLU A 39 0.72 3.03 20.37
N LEU A 40 0.02 2.04 19.81
CA LEU A 40 -1.30 1.69 20.33
C LEU A 40 -1.07 1.28 21.79
N THR A 41 -0.96 2.23 22.71
CA THR A 41 -1.02 1.96 24.12
C THR A 41 -2.40 1.38 24.31
N ALA A 42 -2.45 0.07 24.55
CA ALA A 42 -3.65 -0.58 25.01
C ALA A 42 -4.21 0.31 26.12
N ARG A 43 -5.40 0.90 25.90
CA ARG A 43 -6.08 1.58 26.99
C ARG A 43 -6.21 0.55 28.10
N ASP A 44 -5.96 1.00 29.32
CA ASP A 44 -6.12 0.20 30.55
C ASP A 44 -7.58 -0.23 30.79
N ASP A 45 -8.50 0.13 29.87
CA ASP A 45 -9.87 -0.37 29.79
C ASP A 45 -9.99 -1.81 29.25
N GLY A 46 -8.88 -2.41 28.81
CA GLY A 46 -8.80 -3.80 28.38
C GLY A 46 -9.36 -4.08 26.98
N THR A 47 -9.92 -3.08 26.28
CA THR A 47 -10.52 -3.24 24.94
C THR A 47 -9.51 -2.91 23.84
N ASP A 48 -8.80 -3.93 23.37
CA ASP A 48 -7.82 -3.81 22.28
C ASP A 48 -8.49 -3.97 20.91
N LEU A 49 -9.52 -3.15 20.66
CA LEU A 49 -10.13 -3.00 19.34
C LEU A 49 -10.01 -1.56 18.89
N ASP A 50 -9.64 -1.36 17.64
CA ASP A 50 -9.62 -0.05 16.99
C ASP A 50 -10.44 -0.13 15.70
N VAL A 51 -11.39 0.78 15.53
CA VAL A 51 -12.18 0.96 14.32
C VAL A 51 -12.06 2.42 13.93
N ARG A 52 -11.47 2.71 12.77
CA ARG A 52 -11.29 4.09 12.32
C ARG A 52 -12.21 4.40 11.18
N ARG A 53 -12.45 5.70 11.02
CA ARG A 53 -13.22 6.22 9.91
C ARG A 53 -12.53 5.88 8.59
N ASP A 54 -13.25 5.21 7.71
CA ASP A 54 -12.81 4.88 6.38
C ASP A 54 -12.55 6.17 5.59
N LYS A 55 -11.29 6.38 5.20
CA LYS A 55 -10.90 7.57 4.43
C LYS A 55 -11.38 7.46 2.99
N SER A 56 -11.53 6.25 2.43
CA SER A 56 -11.94 6.05 1.03
C SER A 56 -13.32 6.57 0.68
N VAL A 57 -14.19 6.73 1.68
CA VAL A 57 -15.53 7.30 1.49
C VAL A 57 -15.54 8.83 1.60
N ARG A 58 -14.41 9.45 1.98
CA ARG A 58 -14.28 10.91 2.05
C ARG A 58 -14.08 11.48 0.64
N PRO A 59 -14.67 12.64 0.33
CA PRO A 59 -14.38 13.33 -0.92
C PRO A 59 -12.91 13.77 -0.96
N THR A 60 -12.24 13.54 -2.10
CA THR A 60 -10.82 13.90 -2.31
C THR A 60 -10.57 15.41 -2.41
N LYS A 61 -11.61 16.20 -2.68
CA LYS A 61 -11.56 17.67 -2.71
C LYS A 61 -12.59 18.23 -1.73
N PRO A 62 -12.36 19.43 -1.17
CA PRO A 62 -13.37 20.12 -0.36
C PRO A 62 -14.65 20.27 -1.20
N LYS A 63 -15.67 19.48 -0.89
CA LYS A 63 -16.98 19.58 -1.52
C LYS A 63 -17.91 20.45 -0.66
N PRO A 64 -19.00 20.99 -1.24
CA PRO A 64 -20.00 21.71 -0.48
C PRO A 64 -20.48 20.90 0.74
N PRO A 65 -20.90 21.56 1.84
CA PRO A 65 -21.48 20.88 2.99
C PRO A 65 -22.56 19.87 2.57
N GLY A 66 -22.41 18.62 3.01
CA GLY A 66 -23.37 17.55 2.71
C GLY A 66 -22.89 16.48 1.71
N PHE A 67 -21.71 16.63 1.11
CA PHE A 67 -21.09 15.63 0.20
C PHE A 67 -20.00 14.78 0.88
N ASP A 68 -20.20 14.47 2.15
CA ASP A 68 -19.30 13.63 2.93
C ASP A 68 -20.01 12.33 3.32
N SER A 69 -19.24 11.25 3.41
CA SER A 69 -19.73 9.93 3.84
C SER A 69 -18.96 9.46 5.08
N TYR A 70 -19.66 8.72 5.92
CA TYR A 70 -19.23 8.34 7.25
C TYR A 70 -19.41 6.84 7.39
N LEU A 71 -18.28 6.14 7.47
CA LEU A 71 -18.14 4.70 7.58
C LEU A 71 -16.94 4.46 8.50
N TRP A 72 -17.05 3.51 9.42
CA TRP A 72 -15.92 3.00 10.21
C TRP A 72 -15.74 1.54 9.90
N SER A 73 -14.50 1.08 9.87
CA SER A 73 -14.19 -0.30 9.53
C SER A 73 -12.83 -0.70 10.07
N SER A 74 -12.67 -1.97 10.37
CA SER A 74 -11.37 -2.59 10.65
C SER A 74 -11.49 -4.11 10.54
N ILE A 75 -10.36 -4.78 10.67
CA ILE A 75 -10.28 -6.23 10.72
C ILE A 75 -9.45 -6.60 11.92
N ALA A 76 -9.98 -7.50 12.74
CA ALA A 76 -9.31 -8.06 13.89
C ALA A 76 -9.12 -9.57 13.68
N THR A 77 -7.93 -10.09 13.93
CA THR A 77 -7.62 -11.53 13.87
C THR A 77 -7.33 -12.03 15.28
N PHE A 78 -7.88 -13.19 15.63
CA PHE A 78 -7.77 -13.77 16.97
C PHE A 78 -7.02 -15.11 16.93
N THR A 79 -6.48 -15.53 18.07
CA THR A 79 -5.92 -16.88 18.22
C THR A 79 -7.00 -17.93 18.37
N ASP A 80 -8.06 -17.58 19.10
CA ASP A 80 -9.10 -18.51 19.52
C ASP A 80 -10.29 -18.49 18.56
N ASP A 81 -11.02 -19.60 18.54
CA ASP A 81 -12.29 -19.66 17.84
C ASP A 81 -13.35 -18.90 18.65
N LEU A 82 -13.90 -17.84 18.05
CA LEU A 82 -14.87 -16.97 18.71
C LEU A 82 -16.28 -17.59 18.78
N THR A 83 -16.92 -17.52 19.94
CA THR A 83 -18.33 -17.84 20.16
C THR A 83 -19.24 -16.72 19.66
N ASP A 84 -20.55 -16.98 19.58
CA ASP A 84 -21.55 -15.94 19.31
C ASP A 84 -21.54 -14.84 20.40
N GLY A 85 -21.30 -15.20 21.66
CA GLY A 85 -21.18 -14.24 22.76
C GLY A 85 -19.94 -13.35 22.65
N ASN A 86 -18.80 -13.92 22.21
CA ASN A 86 -17.62 -13.13 21.89
C ASN A 86 -17.91 -12.11 20.78
N LEU A 87 -18.60 -12.52 19.71
CA LEU A 87 -18.95 -11.61 18.61
C LEU A 87 -19.90 -10.49 19.04
N VAL A 88 -20.82 -10.75 19.96
CA VAL A 88 -21.68 -9.70 20.56
C VAL A 88 -20.82 -8.67 21.27
N GLN A 89 -19.89 -9.12 22.11
CA GLN A 89 -19.03 -8.22 22.90
C GLN A 89 -18.09 -7.41 21.98
N ILE A 90 -17.48 -8.07 20.99
CA ILE A 90 -16.64 -7.42 19.97
C ILE A 90 -17.41 -6.32 19.22
N ALA A 91 -18.66 -6.57 18.81
CA ALA A 91 -19.46 -5.59 18.08
C ALA A 91 -19.87 -4.39 18.96
N ASP A 92 -20.18 -4.61 20.24
CA ASP A 92 -20.46 -3.53 21.21
C ASP A 92 -19.21 -2.67 21.46
N ASP A 93 -18.07 -3.31 21.71
CA ASP A 93 -16.82 -2.61 21.99
C ASP A 93 -16.29 -1.85 20.77
N ALA A 94 -16.38 -2.42 19.58
CA ALA A 94 -16.13 -1.71 18.33
C ALA A 94 -17.09 -0.52 18.15
N HIS A 95 -18.37 -0.65 18.52
CA HIS A 95 -19.30 0.48 18.49
C HIS A 95 -18.86 1.58 19.45
N LYS A 96 -18.52 1.26 20.70
CA LYS A 96 -18.01 2.24 21.68
C LYS A 96 -16.82 3.02 21.12
N ARG A 97 -15.85 2.33 20.51
CA ARG A 97 -14.69 2.96 19.86
C ARG A 97 -15.09 3.90 18.72
N MET A 98 -16.02 3.47 17.87
CA MET A 98 -16.60 4.36 16.83
C MET A 98 -17.24 5.62 17.45
N ARG A 99 -17.96 5.51 18.58
CA ARG A 99 -18.57 6.68 19.25
C ARG A 99 -17.54 7.62 19.87
N ASP A 100 -16.45 7.08 20.41
CA ASP A 100 -15.34 7.89 20.90
C ASP A 100 -14.75 8.74 19.76
N HIS A 101 -14.57 8.14 18.57
CA HIS A 101 -14.14 8.87 17.38
C HIS A 101 -15.12 9.98 16.98
N TRP A 102 -16.45 9.80 17.13
CA TRP A 102 -17.39 10.87 16.83
C TRP A 102 -17.18 12.12 17.67
N LYS A 103 -16.88 11.94 18.96
CA LYS A 103 -16.61 13.05 19.88
C LYS A 103 -15.31 13.75 19.50
N THR A 104 -14.24 12.99 19.30
CA THR A 104 -12.92 13.52 18.95
C THR A 104 -12.93 14.23 17.60
N GLU A 105 -13.61 13.67 16.60
CA GLU A 105 -13.72 14.26 15.25
C GLU A 105 -14.86 15.29 15.13
N ARG A 106 -15.61 15.56 16.21
CA ARG A 106 -16.75 16.49 16.24
C ARG A 106 -17.79 16.20 15.13
N ILE A 107 -18.13 14.93 14.95
CA ILE A 107 -19.08 14.48 13.93
C ILE A 107 -20.50 14.87 14.34
N ASP A 108 -21.21 15.58 13.46
CA ASP A 108 -22.61 15.95 13.65
C ASP A 108 -23.48 14.72 13.92
N ILE A 109 -24.38 14.79 14.91
CA ILE A 109 -25.23 13.68 15.34
C ILE A 109 -26.08 13.07 14.22
N THR A 110 -26.51 13.87 13.24
CA THR A 110 -27.28 13.40 12.07
C THR A 110 -26.44 12.57 11.10
N LYS A 111 -25.12 12.66 11.21
CA LYS A 111 -24.12 11.98 10.37
C LYS A 111 -23.47 10.78 11.06
N GLN A 112 -23.77 10.55 12.34
CA GLN A 112 -23.25 9.44 13.12
C GLN A 112 -23.97 8.12 12.74
N PRO A 113 -23.24 7.09 12.29
CA PRO A 113 -23.84 5.78 12.04
C PRO A 113 -24.29 5.08 13.31
N THR A 114 -25.54 4.62 13.40
CA THR A 114 -26.04 4.02 14.66
C THR A 114 -25.66 2.56 14.83
N VAL A 115 -25.15 1.90 13.79
CA VAL A 115 -24.88 0.45 13.77
C VAL A 115 -23.40 0.15 13.54
N MET A 116 -22.86 -0.79 14.31
CA MET A 116 -21.59 -1.47 14.06
C MET A 116 -21.89 -2.95 13.79
N THR A 117 -21.22 -3.55 12.81
CA THR A 117 -21.42 -4.96 12.45
C THR A 117 -20.10 -5.71 12.52
N ALA A 118 -20.14 -6.91 13.10
CA ALA A 118 -19.05 -7.85 13.13
C ALA A 118 -19.41 -9.07 12.28
N LEU A 119 -18.59 -9.35 11.26
CA LEU A 119 -18.67 -10.55 10.42
C LEU A 119 -17.46 -11.43 10.71
N LYS A 120 -17.68 -12.60 11.30
CA LYS A 120 -16.67 -13.62 11.55
C LYS A 120 -16.52 -14.53 10.34
N VAL A 121 -15.28 -14.69 9.89
CA VAL A 121 -14.87 -15.73 8.93
C VAL A 121 -13.57 -16.37 9.42
N GLY A 122 -13.62 -17.66 9.77
CA GLY A 122 -12.52 -18.31 10.48
C GLY A 122 -12.20 -17.60 11.79
N ARG A 123 -10.94 -17.17 11.95
CA ARG A 123 -10.46 -16.42 13.13
C ARG A 123 -10.43 -14.90 12.94
N SER A 124 -10.84 -14.41 11.77
CA SER A 124 -10.89 -12.99 11.49
C SER A 124 -12.31 -12.45 11.65
N VAL A 125 -12.41 -11.25 12.23
CA VAL A 125 -13.64 -10.48 12.37
C VAL A 125 -13.52 -9.20 11.56
N TYR A 126 -14.40 -9.04 10.60
CA TYR A 126 -14.52 -7.88 9.73
C TYR A 126 -15.54 -6.95 10.37
N LEU A 127 -15.06 -5.83 10.88
CA LEU A 127 -15.85 -4.80 11.53
C LEU A 127 -16.20 -3.73 10.51
N ALA A 128 -17.48 -3.40 10.40
CA ALA A 128 -17.93 -2.28 9.59
C ALA A 128 -19.20 -1.64 10.16
N SER A 129 -19.23 -0.32 10.20
CA SER A 129 -20.43 0.42 10.56
C SER A 129 -21.45 0.42 9.41
N SER A 130 -22.70 0.72 9.71
CA SER A 130 -23.60 1.27 8.68
C SER A 130 -22.98 2.54 8.10
N THR A 131 -23.39 2.94 6.89
CA THR A 131 -22.91 4.21 6.32
C THR A 131 -23.94 5.31 6.47
N LYS A 132 -23.44 6.53 6.60
CA LYS A 132 -24.22 7.77 6.57
C LYS A 132 -23.59 8.73 5.57
N GLY A 133 -24.40 9.66 5.06
CA GLY A 133 -23.92 10.69 4.14
C GLY A 133 -24.12 10.38 2.66
N ASN A 134 -23.50 11.18 1.82
CA ASN A 134 -23.71 11.22 0.36
C ASN A 134 -22.34 11.42 -0.33
N PRO A 135 -22.00 10.69 -1.40
CA PRO A 135 -22.79 9.69 -2.13
C PRO A 135 -22.97 8.34 -1.39
N PRO A 136 -24.02 7.56 -1.69
CA PRO A 136 -24.16 6.18 -1.19
C PRO A 136 -22.95 5.34 -1.59
N VAL A 137 -22.57 4.36 -0.76
CA VAL A 137 -21.39 3.50 -1.01
C VAL A 137 -21.66 2.46 -2.11
N VAL A 138 -22.84 1.86 -2.11
CA VAL A 138 -23.18 0.70 -2.96
C VAL A 138 -23.81 1.09 -4.29
N TYR A 139 -24.89 1.89 -4.26
CA TYR A 139 -25.61 2.29 -5.47
C TYR A 139 -25.03 3.56 -6.09
N GLU A 140 -25.20 3.76 -7.40
CA GLU A 140 -24.75 4.97 -8.10
C GLU A 140 -25.51 6.21 -7.65
N ARG A 141 -26.81 6.06 -7.40
CA ARG A 141 -27.73 7.14 -7.04
C ARG A 141 -28.58 6.78 -5.84
N ARG A 142 -29.01 7.81 -5.11
CA ARG A 142 -29.93 7.65 -3.98
C ARG A 142 -31.35 7.29 -4.43
N ARG A 143 -32.10 6.69 -3.52
CA ARG A 143 -33.53 6.46 -3.65
C ARG A 143 -34.26 7.79 -3.90
N GLY A 144 -35.18 7.79 -4.86
CA GLY A 144 -35.96 8.96 -5.24
C GLY A 144 -35.26 9.95 -6.19
N GLN A 145 -33.98 9.73 -6.52
CA GLN A 145 -33.25 10.50 -7.55
C GLN A 145 -33.14 9.72 -8.87
N ASP A 146 -34.25 9.11 -9.31
CA ASP A 146 -34.28 8.17 -10.45
C ASP A 146 -33.36 6.96 -10.31
N GLY A 147 -32.97 6.60 -9.08
CA GLY A 147 -32.10 5.45 -8.82
C GLY A 147 -32.77 4.15 -9.26
N LYS A 148 -32.29 3.56 -10.36
CA LYS A 148 -32.82 2.30 -10.92
C LYS A 148 -32.26 1.04 -10.26
N GLY A 149 -31.55 1.20 -9.14
CA GLY A 149 -30.85 0.10 -8.48
C GLY A 149 -29.47 -0.19 -9.07
N ASP A 150 -28.94 0.70 -9.91
CA ASP A 150 -27.61 0.55 -10.50
C ASP A 150 -26.54 0.50 -9.39
N VAL A 151 -25.86 -0.63 -9.29
CA VAL A 151 -24.76 -0.87 -8.34
C VAL A 151 -23.49 -0.27 -8.91
N LYS A 152 -22.71 0.45 -8.10
CA LYS A 152 -21.44 1.05 -8.54
C LYS A 152 -20.46 -0.04 -8.98
N LYS A 153 -19.70 0.26 -10.03
CA LYS A 153 -18.60 -0.60 -10.52
C LYS A 153 -17.55 -0.98 -9.47
N ALA A 154 -17.37 -0.15 -8.43
CA ALA A 154 -16.40 -0.43 -7.36
C ALA A 154 -16.89 -1.49 -6.35
N VAL A 155 -18.17 -1.88 -6.39
CA VAL A 155 -18.72 -2.94 -5.56
C VAL A 155 -18.33 -4.31 -6.18
N PRO A 156 -17.76 -5.24 -5.39
CA PRO A 156 -17.38 -6.56 -5.90
C PRO A 156 -18.55 -7.32 -6.52
N ASP A 157 -18.29 -8.03 -7.62
CA ASP A 157 -19.30 -8.73 -8.41
C ASP A 157 -20.12 -9.72 -7.58
N GLU A 158 -19.52 -10.46 -6.64
CA GLU A 158 -20.25 -11.38 -5.77
C GLU A 158 -21.34 -10.66 -4.97
N LEU A 159 -21.02 -9.48 -4.41
CA LEU A 159 -21.98 -8.67 -3.66
C LEU A 159 -23.03 -8.04 -4.59
N ALA A 160 -22.59 -7.50 -5.72
CA ALA A 160 -23.50 -6.93 -6.72
C ALA A 160 -24.51 -7.97 -7.24
N ASN A 161 -24.03 -9.18 -7.54
CA ASN A 161 -24.86 -10.30 -8.00
C ASN A 161 -25.84 -10.76 -6.92
N ALA A 162 -25.42 -10.82 -5.66
CA ALA A 162 -26.31 -11.19 -4.55
C ALA A 162 -27.42 -10.14 -4.34
N LEU A 163 -27.08 -8.84 -4.42
CA LEU A 163 -28.05 -7.75 -4.36
C LEU A 163 -29.04 -7.82 -5.53
N THR A 164 -28.56 -8.01 -6.75
CA THR A 164 -29.41 -8.16 -7.96
C THR A 164 -30.32 -9.39 -7.87
N ALA A 165 -29.81 -10.52 -7.38
CA ALA A 165 -30.61 -11.72 -7.19
C ALA A 165 -31.75 -11.51 -6.17
N CYS A 166 -31.49 -10.77 -5.09
CA CYS A 166 -32.52 -10.40 -4.13
C CYS A 166 -33.61 -9.51 -4.76
N LEU A 167 -33.21 -8.51 -5.54
CA LEU A 167 -34.14 -7.63 -6.28
C LEU A 167 -35.08 -8.46 -7.18
N ASN A 168 -34.51 -9.34 -8.00
CA ASN A 168 -35.28 -10.15 -8.96
C ASN A 168 -36.24 -11.14 -8.27
N SER A 169 -35.91 -11.60 -7.07
CA SER A 169 -36.70 -12.64 -6.38
C SER A 169 -37.98 -12.13 -5.68
N ARG A 170 -38.14 -10.81 -5.50
CA ARG A 170 -39.24 -10.26 -4.68
C ARG A 170 -40.42 -9.70 -5.47
N GLY A 171 -40.28 -9.51 -6.78
CA GLY A 171 -41.28 -8.77 -7.57
C GLY A 171 -41.57 -7.36 -7.01
N SER A 172 -40.66 -6.80 -6.20
CA SER A 172 -40.89 -5.53 -5.51
C SER A 172 -40.82 -4.36 -6.49
N LYS A 173 -41.69 -3.37 -6.30
CA LYS A 173 -41.66 -2.11 -7.06
C LYS A 173 -40.42 -1.26 -6.73
N GLU A 174 -39.79 -1.47 -5.58
CA GLU A 174 -38.58 -0.75 -5.22
C GLU A 174 -37.34 -1.42 -5.83
N PRO A 175 -36.55 -0.69 -6.65
CA PRO A 175 -35.34 -1.20 -7.27
C PRO A 175 -34.14 -1.29 -6.30
N GLN A 176 -34.18 -0.63 -5.14
CA GLN A 176 -33.07 -0.58 -4.17
C GLN A 176 -33.37 -1.28 -2.85
N HIS A 177 -32.35 -1.97 -2.33
CA HIS A 177 -32.30 -2.49 -0.96
C HIS A 177 -32.71 -1.42 0.07
N GLN A 178 -33.38 -1.83 1.16
CA GLN A 178 -33.71 -0.94 2.29
C GLN A 178 -32.46 -0.18 2.78
N ASN A 179 -32.58 1.13 3.02
CA ASN A 179 -31.44 1.99 3.35
C ASN A 179 -30.34 2.00 2.26
N GLU A 180 -30.67 1.77 0.98
CA GLU A 180 -29.72 1.88 -0.15
C GLU A 180 -28.49 0.96 0.02
N ALA A 181 -28.68 -0.21 0.65
CA ALA A 181 -27.61 -1.15 0.98
C ALA A 181 -26.48 -0.55 1.85
N GLN A 182 -26.77 0.51 2.61
CA GLN A 182 -25.86 1.15 3.57
C GLN A 182 -25.85 0.49 4.96
N CYS A 183 -26.38 -0.72 5.06
CA CYS A 183 -26.42 -1.49 6.30
C CYS A 183 -25.02 -2.01 6.67
N GLY A 184 -24.73 -2.12 7.97
CA GLY A 184 -23.42 -2.57 8.44
C GLY A 184 -23.10 -3.99 7.98
N GLU A 185 -24.11 -4.84 7.82
CA GLU A 185 -24.01 -6.18 7.25
C GLU A 185 -23.44 -6.17 5.83
N VAL A 186 -23.97 -5.28 4.98
CA VAL A 186 -23.48 -5.14 3.61
C VAL A 186 -22.03 -4.64 3.60
N MET A 187 -21.70 -3.69 4.47
CA MET A 187 -20.35 -3.12 4.55
C MET A 187 -19.32 -4.14 5.04
N ALA A 188 -19.67 -4.97 6.04
CA ALA A 188 -18.79 -6.01 6.55
C ALA A 188 -18.56 -7.13 5.52
N ILE A 189 -19.62 -7.51 4.79
CA ILE A 189 -19.51 -8.47 3.67
C ILE A 189 -18.64 -7.89 2.55
N PHE A 190 -18.83 -6.62 2.19
CA PHE A 190 -17.96 -5.93 1.23
C PHE A 190 -16.50 -5.99 1.70
N ALA A 191 -16.22 -5.67 2.96
CA ALA A 191 -14.87 -5.74 3.54
C ALA A 191 -14.21 -7.12 3.32
N TRP A 192 -14.97 -8.20 3.55
CA TRP A 192 -14.48 -9.56 3.36
C TRP A 192 -14.19 -9.88 1.90
N ILE A 193 -15.16 -9.66 1.00
CA ILE A 193 -15.04 -10.04 -0.43
C ILE A 193 -13.85 -9.31 -1.07
N LYS A 194 -13.67 -8.03 -0.70
CA LYS A 194 -12.58 -7.21 -1.24
C LYS A 194 -11.19 -7.77 -0.92
N LEU A 195 -11.01 -8.39 0.24
CA LEU A 195 -9.73 -8.98 0.64
C LEU A 195 -9.53 -10.42 0.20
N ASN A 196 -10.60 -11.08 -0.23
CA ASN A 196 -10.57 -12.48 -0.62
C ASN A 196 -11.10 -12.63 -2.06
N PRO A 197 -10.49 -11.94 -3.05
CA PRO A 197 -10.97 -11.98 -4.42
C PRO A 197 -10.96 -13.42 -4.95
N GLY A 198 -12.06 -13.82 -5.59
CA GLY A 198 -12.23 -15.17 -6.14
C GLY A 198 -12.68 -16.23 -5.13
N GLN A 199 -12.66 -15.94 -3.82
CA GLN A 199 -13.25 -16.83 -2.81
C GLN A 199 -14.73 -16.49 -2.62
N LYS A 200 -15.55 -17.51 -2.37
CA LYS A 200 -16.98 -17.34 -2.10
C LYS A 200 -17.24 -17.34 -0.61
N ILE A 201 -17.94 -16.32 -0.10
CA ILE A 201 -18.25 -16.24 1.34
C ILE A 201 -19.17 -17.39 1.79
N SER A 202 -19.98 -17.90 0.86
CA SER A 202 -20.92 -19.00 1.10
C SER A 202 -20.25 -20.30 1.57
N ASP A 203 -18.95 -20.44 1.32
CA ASP A 203 -18.19 -21.65 1.61
C ASP A 203 -17.42 -21.53 2.95
N GLN A 204 -17.50 -20.37 3.60
CA GLN A 204 -16.65 -20.00 4.74
C GLN A 204 -17.33 -20.10 6.12
N LYS A 205 -18.55 -20.65 6.19
CA LYS A 205 -19.35 -20.77 7.43
C LYS A 205 -19.42 -19.45 8.23
N ALA A 206 -19.62 -18.34 7.51
CA ALA A 206 -19.56 -17.00 8.09
C ALA A 206 -20.70 -16.74 9.10
N VAL A 207 -20.40 -15.97 10.14
CA VAL A 207 -21.34 -15.59 11.20
C VAL A 207 -21.37 -14.08 11.34
N ILE A 208 -22.55 -13.47 11.45
CA ILE A 208 -22.69 -12.01 11.46
C ILE A 208 -23.58 -11.51 12.60
N ILE A 209 -23.24 -10.34 13.14
CA ILE A 209 -24.03 -9.61 14.13
C ILE A 209 -23.94 -8.12 13.92
N ALA A 210 -25.09 -7.43 13.98
CA ALA A 210 -25.18 -5.98 14.04
C ALA A 210 -25.55 -5.51 15.45
N TRP A 211 -24.78 -4.58 15.99
CA TRP A 211 -25.02 -3.90 17.26
C TRP A 211 -25.47 -2.46 16.99
N GLU A 212 -26.60 -2.06 17.55
CA GLU A 212 -27.13 -0.70 17.45
C GLU A 212 -27.05 0.02 18.78
N TYR A 213 -26.53 1.24 18.73
CA TYR A 213 -26.69 2.24 19.78
C TYR A 213 -27.32 3.49 19.18
N LYS A 214 -28.44 3.93 19.75
CA LYS A 214 -29.13 5.14 19.33
C LYS A 214 -29.51 5.95 20.55
N GLU A 215 -29.08 7.20 20.57
CA GLU A 215 -29.46 8.19 21.57
C GLU A 215 -30.40 9.21 20.91
N ASP A 216 -31.47 9.58 21.61
CA ASP A 216 -32.35 10.64 21.17
C ASP A 216 -31.63 12.01 21.33
N PRO A 217 -31.49 12.80 20.24
CA PRO A 217 -30.70 14.03 20.29
C PRO A 217 -31.19 15.06 21.32
N GLN A 218 -32.51 15.12 21.56
CA GLN A 218 -33.15 16.12 22.42
C GLN A 218 -33.13 15.71 23.88
N SER A 219 -33.56 14.49 24.17
CA SER A 219 -33.71 13.97 25.54
C SER A 219 -32.45 13.30 26.08
N LYS A 220 -31.45 13.04 25.24
CA LYS A 220 -30.24 12.25 25.56
C LYS A 220 -30.56 10.83 26.06
N LYS A 221 -31.79 10.36 25.86
CA LYS A 221 -32.23 9.03 26.26
C LYS A 221 -31.76 8.01 25.24
N VAL A 222 -31.14 6.94 25.71
CA VAL A 222 -30.80 5.78 24.87
C VAL A 222 -32.10 5.08 24.45
N THR A 223 -32.35 5.05 23.14
CA THR A 223 -33.54 4.44 22.51
C THR A 223 -33.27 3.07 21.91
N ALA A 224 -32.00 2.73 21.67
CA ALA A 224 -31.56 1.40 21.30
C ALA A 224 -30.15 1.16 21.86
N ASN A 225 -29.92 -0.02 22.42
CA ASN A 225 -28.61 -0.50 22.86
C ASN A 225 -28.61 -2.04 22.85
N GLY A 226 -28.20 -2.65 21.74
CA GLY A 226 -28.22 -4.10 21.62
C GLY A 226 -28.17 -4.62 20.19
N ILE A 227 -28.36 -5.93 20.07
CA ILE A 227 -28.42 -6.64 18.78
C ILE A 227 -29.56 -6.08 17.92
N LYS A 228 -29.22 -5.55 16.75
CA LYS A 228 -30.16 -5.12 15.72
C LYS A 228 -30.37 -6.25 14.71
N PRO A 229 -31.60 -6.78 14.56
CA PRO A 229 -31.88 -7.77 13.53
C PRO A 229 -31.66 -7.21 12.11
N PRO A 230 -31.34 -8.06 11.12
CA PRO A 230 -31.19 -7.63 9.73
C PRO A 230 -32.43 -6.91 9.22
N CYS A 231 -32.21 -5.82 8.47
CA CYS A 231 -33.31 -5.01 8.00
C CYS A 231 -34.23 -5.80 7.06
N ASN A 232 -35.54 -5.58 7.22
CA ASN A 232 -36.57 -6.07 6.33
C ASN A 232 -37.84 -5.26 6.55
N SER A 233 -38.57 -4.94 5.48
CA SER A 233 -39.89 -4.32 5.59
C SER A 233 -40.86 -4.95 4.60
N ARG A 234 -42.14 -4.54 4.66
CA ARG A 234 -43.16 -5.00 3.71
C ARG A 234 -42.87 -4.52 2.29
N ASP A 235 -42.44 -3.27 2.15
CA ASP A 235 -42.25 -2.61 0.85
C ASP A 235 -40.82 -2.74 0.30
N PHE A 236 -39.86 -3.10 1.15
CA PHE A 236 -38.44 -3.19 0.80
C PHE A 236 -37.84 -4.54 1.14
N TRP A 237 -37.02 -5.07 0.23
CA TRP A 237 -36.07 -6.13 0.54
C TRP A 237 -34.88 -5.56 1.30
N GLY A 238 -34.28 -6.38 2.16
CA GLY A 238 -33.20 -5.95 3.04
C GLY A 238 -32.26 -7.10 3.39
N CYS A 239 -31.38 -6.87 4.37
CA CYS A 239 -30.32 -7.81 4.74
C CYS A 239 -30.88 -9.19 5.12
N LYS A 240 -32.11 -9.26 5.65
CA LYS A 240 -32.78 -10.55 5.95
C LYS A 240 -32.95 -11.45 4.72
N SER A 241 -33.05 -10.87 3.52
CA SER A 241 -33.13 -11.63 2.26
C SER A 241 -31.76 -11.91 1.66
N LEU A 242 -30.76 -11.08 1.96
CA LEU A 242 -29.39 -11.18 1.46
C LEU A 242 -28.60 -12.29 2.17
N LEU A 243 -28.62 -12.32 3.51
CA LEU A 243 -27.77 -13.23 4.29
C LEU A 243 -27.98 -14.72 3.93
N PRO A 244 -29.21 -15.22 3.74
CA PRO A 244 -29.42 -16.61 3.32
C PRO A 244 -28.84 -16.94 1.94
N LYS A 245 -28.83 -15.98 0.99
CA LYS A 245 -28.25 -16.18 -0.35
C LYS A 245 -26.73 -16.36 -0.29
N LEU A 246 -26.10 -15.70 0.67
CA LEU A 246 -24.68 -15.81 0.95
C LEU A 246 -24.34 -16.89 1.98
N LYS A 247 -25.34 -17.68 2.43
CA LYS A 247 -25.21 -18.70 3.49
C LYS A 247 -24.55 -18.18 4.78
N ILE A 248 -24.78 -16.92 5.11
CA ILE A 248 -24.25 -16.30 6.34
C ILE A 248 -25.25 -16.51 7.47
N ARG A 249 -24.77 -17.02 8.61
CA ARG A 249 -25.58 -17.22 9.81
C ARG A 249 -25.65 -15.94 10.64
N GLU A 250 -26.84 -15.54 11.05
CA GLU A 250 -27.01 -14.44 12.02
C GLU A 250 -26.86 -14.93 13.47
N VAL A 251 -26.25 -14.11 14.33
CA VAL A 251 -26.28 -14.33 15.79
C VAL A 251 -27.70 -14.07 16.29
N LYS A 252 -28.20 -14.97 17.15
CA LYS A 252 -29.57 -14.88 17.67
C LYS A 252 -29.76 -13.64 18.53
N LYS A 253 -30.88 -12.95 18.36
CA LYS A 253 -31.30 -11.86 19.25
C LYS A 253 -31.37 -12.37 20.70
N GLY A 254 -30.85 -11.60 21.65
CA GLY A 254 -30.82 -11.95 23.07
C GLY A 254 -29.58 -12.70 23.52
N THR A 255 -28.67 -13.07 22.60
CA THR A 255 -27.33 -13.56 22.95
C THR A 255 -26.61 -12.48 23.78
N LYS A 256 -26.04 -12.88 24.91
CA LYS A 256 -25.29 -11.98 25.81
C LYS A 256 -23.84 -11.88 25.34
N GLY A 257 -23.22 -10.72 25.58
CA GLY A 257 -21.79 -10.54 25.36
C GLY A 257 -20.97 -11.42 26.30
N GLU A 258 -19.88 -11.99 25.79
CA GLU A 258 -18.90 -12.76 26.54
C GLU A 258 -17.50 -12.15 26.34
N PRO A 259 -16.66 -12.11 27.39
CA PRO A 259 -15.27 -11.67 27.26
C PRO A 259 -14.53 -12.47 26.19
N TYR A 260 -13.64 -11.80 25.46
CA TYR A 260 -12.86 -12.37 24.37
C TYR A 260 -11.37 -12.04 24.57
N SER A 261 -10.50 -12.86 23.99
CA SER A 261 -9.06 -12.65 24.02
C SER A 261 -8.64 -11.50 23.11
N LYS A 262 -7.52 -10.82 23.44
CA LYS A 262 -7.04 -9.71 22.60
C LYS A 262 -6.72 -10.20 21.18
N PRO A 263 -7.06 -9.43 20.13
CA PRO A 263 -6.68 -9.79 18.78
C PRO A 263 -5.16 -9.78 18.63
N THR A 264 -4.62 -10.73 17.86
CA THR A 264 -3.20 -10.78 17.52
C THR A 264 -2.83 -9.78 16.43
N GLU A 265 -3.81 -9.35 15.64
CA GLU A 265 -3.62 -8.37 14.57
C GLU A 265 -4.88 -7.50 14.47
N ILE A 266 -4.68 -6.19 14.31
CA ILE A 266 -5.72 -5.25 13.96
C ILE A 266 -5.23 -4.40 12.80
N ARG A 267 -6.05 -4.30 11.76
CA ARG A 267 -5.76 -3.44 10.61
C ARG A 267 -6.99 -2.68 10.14
N GLN A 268 -6.75 -1.46 9.67
CA GLN A 268 -7.78 -0.64 9.03
C GLN A 268 -8.16 -1.25 7.67
N GLN A 269 -9.45 -1.30 7.33
CA GLN A 269 -9.91 -1.76 6.02
C GLN A 269 -10.71 -0.67 5.31
N GLU A 270 -10.21 -0.17 4.18
CA GLU A 270 -10.93 0.82 3.36
C GLU A 270 -11.78 0.12 2.28
N LEU A 271 -13.07 0.44 2.17
CA LEU A 271 -14.04 -0.26 1.31
C LEU A 271 -14.05 0.25 -0.14
N LEU A 272 -14.00 1.55 -0.40
CA LEU A 272 -14.17 2.11 -1.76
C LEU A 272 -12.89 2.22 -2.59
N GLY A 273 -11.80 1.60 -2.12
CA GLY A 273 -10.49 1.74 -2.75
C GLY A 273 -9.67 2.71 -1.92
N LYS A 274 -8.38 2.46 -1.79
CA LYS A 274 -7.62 3.12 -0.74
C LYS A 274 -7.48 4.60 -1.08
N CYS A 275 -7.80 5.48 -0.15
CA CYS A 275 -7.63 6.91 -0.33
C CYS A 275 -6.15 7.18 -0.63
N GLY A 276 -5.86 7.50 -1.89
CA GLY A 276 -4.51 7.78 -2.37
C GLY A 276 -3.58 6.59 -2.57
N LEU A 277 -3.93 5.32 -2.24
CA LEU A 277 -3.04 4.18 -2.56
C LEU A 277 -3.19 3.78 -4.03
N THR A 278 -2.23 4.17 -4.85
CA THR A 278 -2.06 3.71 -6.22
C THR A 278 -0.88 2.76 -6.27
N CYS A 279 -1.13 1.49 -6.60
CA CYS A 279 -0.06 0.55 -6.86
C CYS A 279 0.46 0.81 -8.27
N THR A 280 1.65 1.38 -8.36
CA THR A 280 2.32 1.64 -9.63
C THR A 280 3.00 0.36 -10.05
N GLY A 281 2.35 -0.41 -10.93
CA GLY A 281 3.08 -1.38 -11.74
C GLY A 281 3.96 -0.60 -12.70
N THR A 282 5.27 -0.67 -12.55
CA THR A 282 6.17 -0.27 -13.63
C THR A 282 6.05 -1.31 -14.74
N GLN A 283 6.15 -0.89 -16.01
CA GLN A 283 6.35 -1.84 -17.13
C GLN A 283 7.65 -2.64 -16.95
N ASP A 284 8.51 -2.20 -16.03
CA ASP A 284 9.70 -2.88 -15.59
C ASP A 284 9.39 -4.24 -14.94
N SER A 285 10.00 -5.29 -15.47
CA SER A 285 9.96 -6.63 -14.90
C SER A 285 10.68 -6.70 -13.56
N ARG A 286 11.66 -5.81 -13.29
CA ARG A 286 12.47 -5.84 -12.07
C ARG A 286 11.68 -5.41 -10.85
N GLY A 287 11.79 -6.23 -9.81
CA GLY A 287 11.28 -5.90 -8.49
C GLY A 287 12.42 -5.83 -7.47
N THR A 288 12.06 -5.43 -6.26
CA THR A 288 12.94 -5.44 -5.10
C THR A 288 12.31 -6.30 -4.00
N THR A 289 13.12 -6.83 -3.09
CA THR A 289 12.58 -7.51 -1.90
C THR A 289 12.06 -6.48 -0.90
N ARG A 290 11.11 -6.89 -0.05
CA ARG A 290 10.58 -6.04 1.01
C ARG A 290 11.69 -5.53 1.93
N GLU A 291 12.61 -6.41 2.32
CA GLU A 291 13.71 -6.10 3.23
C GLU A 291 14.66 -5.06 2.61
N ALA A 292 15.00 -5.20 1.33
CA ALA A 292 15.88 -4.27 0.63
C ALA A 292 15.26 -2.86 0.52
N ILE A 293 13.98 -2.75 0.13
CA ILE A 293 13.33 -1.44 0.05
C ILE A 293 13.11 -0.82 1.44
N MET A 294 12.80 -1.62 2.47
CA MET A 294 12.62 -1.10 3.82
C MET A 294 13.91 -0.53 4.41
N LYS A 295 15.08 -1.08 4.04
CA LYS A 295 16.37 -0.48 4.40
C LYS A 295 16.52 0.94 3.81
N HIS A 296 16.14 1.12 2.55
CA HIS A 296 16.18 2.43 1.89
C HIS A 296 15.16 3.41 2.48
N VAL A 297 13.96 2.93 2.81
CA VAL A 297 12.93 3.71 3.51
C VAL A 297 13.46 4.21 4.85
N ASP A 298 14.14 3.35 5.60
CA ASP A 298 14.71 3.71 6.90
C ASP A 298 15.71 4.86 6.79
N ASP A 299 16.64 4.76 5.84
CA ASP A 299 17.63 5.81 5.56
C ASP A 299 16.96 7.13 5.13
N MET A 300 15.96 7.08 4.24
CA MET A 300 15.24 8.25 3.76
C MET A 300 14.48 8.95 4.88
N CYS A 301 13.74 8.17 5.68
CA CYS A 301 12.94 8.69 6.78
C CYS A 301 13.82 9.26 7.90
N ASP A 302 15.01 8.69 8.12
CA ASP A 302 16.00 9.27 9.02
C ASP A 302 16.48 10.65 8.54
N ARG A 303 16.87 10.77 7.27
CA ARG A 303 17.28 12.06 6.68
C ARG A 303 16.17 13.10 6.72
N MET A 304 14.96 12.70 6.31
CA MET A 304 13.80 13.58 6.31
C MET A 304 13.45 14.07 7.72
N SER A 305 13.55 13.22 8.75
CA SER A 305 13.24 13.62 10.13
C SER A 305 14.23 14.64 10.72
N LYS A 306 15.45 14.69 10.16
CA LYS A 306 16.50 15.66 10.54
C LYS A 306 16.45 16.94 9.71
N ASP A 307 15.56 17.00 8.72
CA ASP A 307 15.41 18.15 7.85
C ASP A 307 14.76 19.32 8.60
N ASN A 308 15.42 20.47 8.61
CA ASN A 308 14.98 21.68 9.30
C ASN A 308 14.39 22.74 8.35
N ARG A 309 14.12 22.41 7.08
CA ARG A 309 13.57 23.35 6.10
C ARG A 309 12.14 23.79 6.44
N GLY A 310 11.44 23.09 7.34
CA GLY A 310 10.12 23.46 7.85
C GLY A 310 9.14 23.81 6.73
N LYS A 311 8.67 25.07 6.71
CA LYS A 311 7.75 25.61 5.68
C LYS A 311 8.33 25.66 4.26
N ARG A 312 9.63 25.50 4.07
CA ARG A 312 10.29 25.46 2.75
C ARG A 312 10.41 24.04 2.17
N PHE A 313 9.83 23.05 2.85
CA PHE A 313 9.84 21.68 2.36
C PHE A 313 9.10 21.58 1.02
N LYS A 314 9.80 21.17 -0.04
CA LYS A 314 9.22 20.94 -1.38
C LYS A 314 9.06 19.45 -1.72
N GLY A 315 9.45 18.58 -0.79
CA GLY A 315 9.57 17.14 -1.00
C GLY A 315 10.99 16.61 -0.85
N PHE A 316 11.09 15.29 -0.83
CA PHE A 316 12.31 14.51 -0.94
C PHE A 316 12.16 13.53 -2.11
N SER A 317 13.24 13.31 -2.84
CA SER A 317 13.31 12.26 -3.84
C SER A 317 14.73 11.72 -3.82
N GLU A 318 14.87 10.43 -3.60
CA GLU A 318 16.16 9.77 -3.53
C GLU A 318 16.11 8.45 -4.27
N GLU A 319 17.25 8.11 -4.87
CA GLU A 319 17.45 6.88 -5.61
C GLU A 319 18.45 6.01 -4.87
N TYR A 320 18.08 4.74 -4.73
CA TYR A 320 18.88 3.76 -4.02
C TYR A 320 19.15 2.57 -4.92
N LYS A 321 20.42 2.35 -5.22
CA LYS A 321 20.90 1.19 -5.97
C LYS A 321 20.90 -0.03 -5.08
N ASN A 322 20.25 -1.11 -5.50
CA ASN A 322 20.33 -2.38 -4.80
C ASN A 322 21.75 -2.95 -4.89
N ALA A 323 22.24 -3.58 -3.81
CA ALA A 323 23.54 -4.22 -3.80
C ALA A 323 23.63 -5.28 -4.92
N GLY A 324 24.59 -5.13 -5.83
CA GLY A 324 24.83 -6.06 -6.93
C GLY A 324 23.90 -5.94 -8.14
N GLY A 325 22.90 -5.05 -8.15
CA GLY A 325 21.91 -4.97 -9.23
C GLY A 325 21.94 -3.68 -10.06
N THR A 326 21.20 -3.68 -11.18
CA THR A 326 20.80 -2.49 -11.96
C THR A 326 19.37 -2.08 -11.62
N THR A 327 18.81 -2.56 -10.51
CA THR A 327 17.53 -2.09 -9.99
C THR A 327 17.78 -0.88 -9.11
N VAL A 328 17.18 0.24 -9.46
CA VAL A 328 17.12 1.45 -8.65
C VAL A 328 15.75 1.57 -8.03
N ASN A 329 15.74 1.80 -6.72
CA ASN A 329 14.52 2.17 -6.01
C ASN A 329 14.47 3.67 -5.92
N THR A 330 13.48 4.30 -6.53
CA THR A 330 13.17 5.70 -6.27
C THR A 330 12.22 5.75 -5.09
N LEU A 331 12.58 6.48 -4.05
CA LEU A 331 11.70 6.82 -2.94
C LEU A 331 11.44 8.33 -2.99
N LYS A 332 10.17 8.72 -2.94
CA LYS A 332 9.74 10.11 -3.07
C LYS A 332 8.67 10.46 -2.05
N ILE A 333 8.85 11.61 -1.40
CA ILE A 333 7.87 12.25 -0.54
C ILE A 333 7.59 13.63 -1.13
N SER A 334 6.34 13.98 -1.39
CA SER A 334 5.98 15.30 -1.90
C SER A 334 4.77 15.87 -1.15
N LEU A 335 4.62 17.19 -1.13
CA LEU A 335 3.39 17.81 -0.63
C LEU A 335 2.21 17.43 -1.52
N GLU A 336 1.07 17.18 -0.89
CA GLU A 336 -0.19 17.04 -1.60
C GLU A 336 -0.67 18.42 -2.12
N GLU A 337 -1.42 18.43 -3.22
CA GLU A 337 -1.87 19.68 -3.84
C GLU A 337 -2.71 20.50 -2.84
N GLY A 338 -2.27 21.73 -2.56
CA GLY A 338 -2.92 22.62 -1.58
C GLY A 338 -2.43 22.47 -0.14
N ALA A 339 -1.53 21.55 0.17
CA ALA A 339 -0.84 21.49 1.45
C ALA A 339 0.25 22.58 1.52
N ASP A 340 0.26 23.36 2.59
CA ASP A 340 1.19 24.49 2.79
C ASP A 340 2.42 24.13 3.64
N GLN A 341 2.41 22.96 4.29
CA GLN A 341 3.50 22.49 5.14
C GLN A 341 3.42 20.98 5.40
N GLY A 342 4.58 20.36 5.61
CA GLY A 342 4.64 19.02 6.15
C GLY A 342 6.04 18.43 6.20
N ILE A 343 6.55 18.17 7.40
CA ILE A 343 7.62 17.20 7.65
C ILE A 343 6.97 16.08 8.46
N ALA A 344 7.07 14.86 7.99
CA ALA A 344 6.60 13.70 8.74
C ALA A 344 7.61 13.34 9.83
N SER A 345 7.15 12.76 10.94
CA SER A 345 8.08 12.12 11.87
C SER A 345 8.72 10.90 11.17
N LYS A 346 9.87 10.44 11.68
CA LYS A 346 10.50 9.20 11.19
C LYS A 346 9.51 8.04 11.20
N ALA A 347 8.75 7.89 12.28
CA ALA A 347 7.76 6.83 12.45
C ALA A 347 6.59 6.94 11.46
N GLU A 348 6.07 8.15 11.23
CA GLU A 348 5.01 8.40 10.25
C GLU A 348 5.46 8.09 8.82
N CYS A 349 6.68 8.54 8.46
CA CYS A 349 7.28 8.25 7.16
C CYS A 349 7.45 6.75 6.92
N LYS A 350 8.06 6.04 7.87
CA LYS A 350 8.23 4.59 7.77
C LYS A 350 6.89 3.89 7.62
N LYS A 351 5.91 4.24 8.45
CA LYS A 351 4.56 3.65 8.42
C LYS A 351 3.88 3.82 7.07
N ASN A 352 3.98 5.00 6.45
CA ASN A 352 3.33 5.25 5.17
C ASN A 352 4.03 4.51 4.02
N PHE A 353 5.36 4.43 3.99
CA PHE A 353 6.08 3.60 3.02
C PHE A 353 5.83 2.10 3.23
N GLN A 354 5.91 1.63 4.48
CA GLN A 354 5.57 0.25 4.88
C GLN A 354 4.21 -0.13 4.31
N LYS A 355 3.21 0.74 4.47
CA LYS A 355 1.87 0.55 3.92
C LYS A 355 1.88 0.45 2.39
N THR A 356 2.62 1.30 1.69
CA THR A 356 2.75 1.19 0.23
C THR A 356 3.47 -0.06 -0.25
N ILE A 357 4.39 -0.62 0.54
CA ILE A 357 5.19 -1.80 0.17
C ILE A 357 4.41 -3.08 0.45
N ASP A 358 3.79 -3.15 1.63
CA ASP A 358 3.06 -4.34 2.07
C ASP A 358 1.75 -4.48 1.31
N GLU A 359 1.08 -3.36 1.02
CA GLU A 359 -0.26 -3.40 0.46
C GLU A 359 -0.36 -3.23 -1.06
N CYS A 360 0.75 -2.99 -1.77
CA CYS A 360 0.84 -3.02 -3.24
C CYS A 360 1.50 -4.29 -3.79
N ASP A 361 1.45 -5.37 -3.02
CA ASP A 361 1.88 -6.69 -3.46
C ASP A 361 0.94 -7.23 -4.54
N THR A 362 1.50 -7.66 -5.67
CA THR A 362 0.76 -8.21 -6.82
C THR A 362 0.69 -9.74 -6.82
N ASN A 363 0.84 -10.37 -5.64
CA ASN A 363 0.32 -11.71 -5.34
C ASN A 363 0.87 -12.90 -6.16
N THR A 364 2.14 -12.94 -6.58
CA THR A 364 2.74 -14.23 -7.04
C THR A 364 4.26 -14.39 -6.86
N ARG A 365 5.01 -13.34 -6.54
CA ARG A 365 6.48 -13.40 -6.35
C ARG A 365 6.85 -12.49 -5.19
N THR A 366 7.90 -12.80 -4.43
CA THR A 366 8.46 -12.00 -3.30
C THR A 366 8.94 -10.59 -3.68
N GLN A 367 8.49 -10.06 -4.82
CA GLN A 367 9.02 -8.91 -5.53
C GLN A 367 8.00 -7.78 -5.53
N LYS A 368 8.46 -6.62 -5.07
CA LYS A 368 7.68 -5.41 -4.95
C LYS A 368 8.09 -4.46 -6.09
N LYS A 369 7.14 -3.78 -6.74
CA LYS A 369 7.39 -2.92 -7.93
C LYS A 369 7.14 -1.43 -7.74
N GLY A 370 6.33 -1.08 -6.75
CA GLY A 370 6.04 0.32 -6.44
C GLY A 370 4.69 0.49 -5.78
N GLY A 371 4.49 1.68 -5.25
CA GLY A 371 3.28 2.07 -4.57
C GLY A 371 3.32 3.53 -4.20
N ARG A 372 2.17 4.17 -4.20
CA ARG A 372 2.01 5.57 -3.85
C ARG A 372 0.85 5.69 -2.90
N ILE A 373 0.99 6.37 -1.76
CA ILE A 373 -0.10 6.71 -0.83
C ILE A 373 -0.08 8.20 -0.51
N GLY A 374 -1.25 8.82 -0.39
CA GLY A 374 -1.43 10.17 0.18
C GLY A 374 -2.02 10.07 1.58
N ASP A 375 -1.50 10.85 2.54
CA ASP A 375 -2.06 10.93 3.90
C ASP A 375 -2.98 12.14 4.13
N GLY A 376 -3.14 13.01 3.13
CA GLY A 376 -3.86 14.28 3.18
C GLY A 376 -2.94 15.51 3.29
N ARG A 377 -1.64 15.30 3.54
CA ARG A 377 -0.61 16.34 3.65
C ARG A 377 0.59 16.01 2.77
N LEU A 378 1.06 14.76 2.84
CA LEU A 378 2.20 14.24 2.12
C LEU A 378 1.79 13.05 1.26
N ILE A 379 2.48 12.92 0.14
CA ILE A 379 2.39 11.80 -0.79
C ILE A 379 3.71 11.04 -0.69
N TYR A 380 3.62 9.77 -0.33
CA TYR A 380 4.74 8.84 -0.27
C TYR A 380 4.62 7.92 -1.46
N SER A 381 5.62 7.93 -2.34
CA SER A 381 5.65 7.08 -3.51
C SER A 381 6.99 6.41 -3.63
N TRP A 382 6.98 5.16 -4.05
CA TRP A 382 8.17 4.41 -4.32
C TRP A 382 7.98 3.59 -5.59
N SER A 383 9.06 3.35 -6.32
CA SER A 383 9.04 2.58 -7.55
C SER A 383 10.39 1.92 -7.80
N THR A 384 10.37 0.76 -8.44
CA THR A 384 11.57 0.13 -8.99
C THR A 384 11.68 0.43 -10.47
N HIS A 385 12.88 0.77 -10.91
CA HIS A 385 13.21 0.93 -12.32
C HIS A 385 14.64 0.48 -12.60
N ALA A 386 15.00 0.36 -13.87
CA ALA A 386 16.38 0.29 -14.32
C ALA A 386 17.15 1.47 -13.76
N ASP A 387 18.33 1.23 -13.21
CA ASP A 387 19.43 2.16 -13.43
C ASP A 387 19.54 2.26 -14.94
N GLU A 388 19.10 3.38 -15.54
CA GLU A 388 19.21 3.58 -16.99
C GLU A 388 20.64 3.25 -17.37
N SER A 389 20.77 2.10 -18.02
CA SER A 389 21.95 1.26 -17.92
C SER A 389 23.09 1.93 -18.65
N LYS A 390 23.94 2.66 -17.92
CA LYS A 390 25.30 2.92 -18.39
C LYS A 390 25.93 1.57 -18.62
N VAL A 391 26.48 1.35 -19.80
CA VAL A 391 27.29 0.17 -20.05
C VAL A 391 28.38 0.12 -18.98
N LYS A 392 28.51 -1.03 -18.30
CA LYS A 392 29.57 -1.27 -17.33
C LYS A 392 30.80 -1.73 -18.09
N CYS A 393 31.72 -0.81 -18.30
CA CYS A 393 32.98 -1.11 -18.96
C CYS A 393 33.88 -1.89 -18.03
N GLN A 394 34.57 -2.89 -18.58
CA GLN A 394 35.61 -3.57 -17.83
C GLN A 394 36.72 -2.56 -17.51
N GLU A 395 37.18 -2.59 -16.25
CA GLU A 395 38.28 -1.75 -15.82
C GLU A 395 39.57 -2.19 -16.50
N HIS A 396 40.42 -1.20 -16.80
CA HIS A 396 41.74 -1.41 -17.39
C HIS A 396 42.64 -2.11 -16.37
N ASP A 397 42.91 -3.38 -16.59
CA ASP A 397 43.96 -4.09 -15.88
C ASP A 397 45.27 -3.87 -16.63
N GLU A 398 46.14 -3.00 -16.10
CA GLU A 398 47.40 -2.56 -16.77
C GLU A 398 48.32 -3.74 -17.13
N ASP A 399 48.17 -4.88 -16.46
CA ASP A 399 49.01 -6.06 -16.65
C ASP A 399 48.44 -7.06 -17.67
N ASN A 400 47.25 -6.80 -18.21
CA ASN A 400 46.55 -7.71 -19.11
C ASN A 400 46.49 -7.12 -20.53
N ASN A 401 47.07 -7.81 -21.51
CA ASN A 401 47.00 -7.44 -22.94
C ASN A 401 45.60 -7.70 -23.54
N THR A 402 44.51 -7.43 -22.81
CA THR A 402 43.15 -7.90 -23.12
C THR A 402 42.32 -6.90 -23.93
N HIS A 403 42.89 -6.32 -24.98
CA HIS A 403 42.15 -5.45 -25.89
C HIS A 403 42.03 -6.03 -27.31
N GLN A 404 40.95 -5.69 -27.99
CA GLN A 404 40.74 -5.99 -29.41
C GLN A 404 40.25 -4.74 -30.14
N THR A 405 40.43 -4.70 -31.47
CA THR A 405 39.92 -3.58 -32.25
C THR A 405 38.41 -3.61 -32.32
N ARG A 406 37.79 -2.43 -32.43
CA ARG A 406 36.34 -2.32 -32.59
C ARG A 406 35.81 -3.18 -33.74
N ASP A 407 36.46 -3.13 -34.90
CA ASP A 407 36.05 -3.91 -36.07
C ASP A 407 36.16 -5.43 -35.83
N TYR A 408 37.14 -5.85 -35.01
CA TYR A 408 37.26 -7.24 -34.61
C TYR A 408 36.10 -7.68 -33.72
N PHE A 409 35.68 -6.86 -32.75
CA PHE A 409 34.46 -7.14 -31.98
C PHE A 409 33.23 -7.23 -32.88
N LEU A 410 33.03 -6.26 -33.78
CA LEU A 410 31.86 -6.24 -34.66
C LEU A 410 31.78 -7.46 -35.56
N LYS A 411 32.93 -7.92 -36.08
CA LYS A 411 33.00 -9.16 -36.88
C LYS A 411 32.54 -10.37 -36.07
N ASN A 412 33.04 -10.52 -34.84
CA ASN A 412 32.67 -11.65 -33.98
C ASN A 412 31.21 -11.55 -33.50
N ILE A 413 30.72 -10.36 -33.17
CA ILE A 413 29.32 -10.13 -32.81
C ILE A 413 28.40 -10.58 -33.95
N LYS A 414 28.70 -10.18 -35.19
CA LYS A 414 27.92 -10.56 -36.36
C LYS A 414 27.89 -12.07 -36.58
N GLU A 415 29.04 -12.74 -36.43
CA GLU A 415 29.11 -14.20 -36.57
C GLU A 415 28.33 -14.92 -35.46
N TYR A 416 28.42 -14.44 -34.21
CA TYR A 416 27.72 -15.00 -33.06
C TYR A 416 26.19 -14.83 -33.17
N CYS A 417 25.75 -13.67 -33.63
CA CYS A 417 24.33 -13.33 -33.73
C CYS A 417 23.66 -13.78 -35.04
N LYS A 418 24.39 -14.38 -36.00
CA LYS A 418 23.93 -14.60 -37.38
C LYS A 418 22.59 -15.33 -37.52
N ASP A 419 22.31 -16.27 -36.62
CA ASP A 419 21.10 -17.10 -36.61
C ASP A 419 20.08 -16.66 -35.55
N GLY A 420 20.33 -15.51 -34.89
CA GLY A 420 19.65 -15.09 -33.67
C GLY A 420 20.12 -15.86 -32.45
N LEU A 421 19.55 -15.53 -31.28
CA LEU A 421 19.80 -16.25 -30.03
C LEU A 421 18.56 -16.98 -29.58
N LYS A 422 18.73 -18.23 -29.16
CA LYS A 422 17.68 -19.04 -28.55
C LYS A 422 18.21 -19.62 -27.24
N LEU A 423 17.89 -18.99 -26.12
CA LEU A 423 18.28 -19.47 -24.81
C LEU A 423 17.09 -20.18 -24.18
N LYS A 424 17.25 -21.44 -23.77
CA LYS A 424 16.18 -22.15 -23.06
C LYS A 424 16.18 -21.79 -21.58
N ALA A 425 15.01 -21.87 -20.96
CA ALA A 425 14.79 -21.73 -19.51
C ALA A 425 15.84 -22.45 -18.61
N GLN A 426 16.40 -23.56 -19.08
CA GLN A 426 17.29 -24.46 -18.33
C GLN A 426 18.77 -24.14 -18.51
N ASP A 427 19.15 -23.59 -19.67
CA ASP A 427 20.54 -23.18 -19.97
C ASP A 427 20.94 -21.89 -19.23
N GLN A 428 20.03 -21.39 -18.41
CA GLN A 428 19.94 -20.03 -17.92
C GLN A 428 20.24 -19.89 -16.40
N GLN A 429 20.52 -21.00 -15.69
CA GLN A 429 20.76 -21.04 -14.23
C GLN A 429 22.23 -21.15 -13.80
N GLY A 430 23.19 -20.90 -14.70
CA GLY A 430 24.61 -20.73 -14.32
C GLY A 430 25.40 -22.01 -14.05
N GLU A 431 24.83 -23.20 -14.30
CA GLU A 431 25.57 -24.47 -14.15
C GLU A 431 26.29 -24.91 -15.43
N ASN A 432 26.24 -24.15 -16.53
CA ASN A 432 26.95 -24.50 -17.75
C ASN A 432 27.85 -23.36 -18.28
N PRO A 433 29.10 -23.24 -17.77
CA PRO A 433 30.09 -22.30 -18.29
C PRO A 433 30.48 -22.55 -19.77
N ASP A 434 30.05 -23.67 -20.37
CA ASP A 434 30.39 -24.05 -21.75
C ASP A 434 29.61 -23.28 -22.84
N GLN A 435 28.72 -22.32 -22.48
CA GLN A 435 28.05 -21.46 -23.47
C GLN A 435 28.83 -20.20 -23.86
N ALA A 436 29.98 -19.94 -23.23
CA ALA A 436 30.93 -18.96 -23.77
C ALA A 436 31.41 -19.45 -25.13
N THR A 437 30.86 -18.90 -26.22
CA THR A 437 31.41 -19.17 -27.55
C THR A 437 32.69 -18.36 -27.67
N VAL A 438 33.80 -18.97 -27.28
CA VAL A 438 35.13 -18.39 -27.46
C VAL A 438 35.45 -18.42 -28.95
N MET A 439 35.31 -17.28 -29.61
CA MET A 439 35.76 -17.12 -30.99
C MET A 439 37.08 -16.35 -30.99
N ASN A 440 38.19 -17.09 -31.10
CA ASN A 440 39.53 -16.62 -31.47
C ASN A 440 40.18 -15.45 -30.69
N SER A 441 39.47 -14.81 -29.76
CA SER A 441 39.92 -13.71 -28.87
C SER A 441 38.75 -12.92 -28.26
N VAL A 442 37.50 -13.15 -28.63
CA VAL A 442 36.34 -12.44 -28.08
C VAL A 442 35.37 -13.43 -27.43
N ASN A 443 34.96 -13.14 -26.20
CA ASN A 443 33.86 -13.80 -25.52
C ASN A 443 32.60 -12.99 -25.66
N LEU A 444 31.51 -13.66 -26.02
CA LEU A 444 30.16 -13.10 -26.05
C LEU A 444 29.28 -13.99 -25.19
N LEU A 445 28.62 -13.38 -24.21
CA LEU A 445 27.79 -14.07 -23.24
C LEU A 445 26.46 -13.35 -23.10
N VAL A 446 25.37 -14.13 -23.10
CA VAL A 446 24.04 -13.65 -22.72
C VAL A 446 23.50 -14.55 -21.62
N ARG A 447 23.21 -13.99 -20.45
CA ARG A 447 22.75 -14.75 -19.27
C ARG A 447 21.72 -13.98 -18.46
N TYR A 448 21.09 -14.63 -17.48
CA TYR A 448 20.36 -13.87 -16.46
C TYR A 448 21.35 -13.20 -15.49
N PRO A 449 21.08 -11.97 -15.07
CA PRO A 449 21.82 -11.36 -13.97
C PRO A 449 21.54 -12.11 -12.66
N GLU A 450 22.56 -12.81 -12.14
CA GLU A 450 22.50 -13.64 -10.91
C GLU A 450 21.99 -12.89 -9.68
N SER A 451 22.20 -11.57 -9.63
CA SER A 451 21.90 -10.70 -8.50
C SER A 451 20.55 -9.98 -8.59
N GLN A 452 19.73 -10.21 -9.63
CA GLN A 452 18.53 -9.41 -9.85
C GLN A 452 17.23 -10.19 -9.75
N SER A 453 16.55 -10.00 -8.63
CA SER A 453 15.19 -10.48 -8.42
C SER A 453 14.23 -9.91 -9.48
N GLY A 454 13.65 -10.79 -10.29
CA GLY A 454 12.55 -10.48 -11.22
C GLY A 454 12.91 -10.59 -12.69
N CYS A 455 14.20 -10.76 -12.99
CA CYS A 455 14.68 -10.93 -14.35
C CYS A 455 14.27 -12.28 -14.95
N HIS A 456 14.18 -13.33 -14.13
CA HIS A 456 13.82 -14.66 -14.58
C HIS A 456 12.30 -14.82 -14.73
N THR A 457 11.83 -14.99 -15.96
CA THR A 457 10.40 -15.24 -16.23
C THR A 457 10.09 -16.74 -16.26
N GLY A 458 11.09 -17.59 -16.51
CA GLY A 458 10.92 -19.02 -16.76
C GLY A 458 10.52 -19.34 -18.20
N LYS A 459 10.63 -18.37 -19.11
CA LYS A 459 10.38 -18.53 -20.54
C LYS A 459 11.70 -18.65 -21.28
N ASP A 460 11.64 -19.32 -22.43
CA ASP A 460 12.72 -19.28 -23.40
C ASP A 460 12.89 -17.84 -23.93
N HIS A 461 14.13 -17.47 -24.23
CA HIS A 461 14.50 -16.16 -24.75
C HIS A 461 14.89 -16.31 -26.22
N GLU A 462 14.10 -15.73 -27.11
CA GLU A 462 14.40 -15.71 -28.54
C GLU A 462 14.66 -14.28 -29.00
N VAL A 463 15.83 -14.06 -29.61
CA VAL A 463 16.25 -12.74 -30.09
C VAL A 463 16.59 -12.84 -31.57
N SER A 464 16.11 -11.86 -32.35
CA SER A 464 16.49 -11.71 -33.75
C SER A 464 18.00 -11.50 -33.88
N ALA A 465 18.57 -11.82 -35.04
CA ALA A 465 19.97 -11.55 -35.32
C ALA A 465 20.28 -10.05 -35.16
N GLU A 466 19.40 -9.19 -35.65
CA GLU A 466 19.53 -7.74 -35.60
C GLU A 466 19.51 -7.19 -34.17
N ASP A 467 18.62 -7.68 -33.31
CA ASP A 467 18.55 -7.21 -31.92
C ASP A 467 19.72 -7.75 -31.07
N CYS A 468 20.22 -8.95 -31.38
CA CYS A 468 21.43 -9.51 -30.77
C CYS A 468 22.65 -8.64 -31.11
N GLU A 469 22.87 -8.35 -32.40
CA GLU A 469 24.00 -7.53 -32.86
C GLU A 469 23.94 -6.13 -32.25
N ARG A 470 22.76 -5.51 -32.30
CA ARG A 470 22.53 -4.17 -31.77
C ARG A 470 22.87 -4.09 -30.28
N SER A 471 22.50 -5.10 -29.50
CA SER A 471 22.74 -5.12 -28.05
C SER A 471 24.24 -5.17 -27.73
N PHE A 472 25.02 -6.06 -28.35
CA PHE A 472 26.47 -6.09 -28.14
C PHE A 472 27.19 -4.86 -28.69
N ARG A 473 26.74 -4.33 -29.84
CA ARG A 473 27.35 -3.15 -30.45
C ARG A 473 27.27 -1.91 -29.56
N ILE A 474 26.14 -1.72 -28.87
CA ILE A 474 25.98 -0.65 -27.87
C ILE A 474 27.04 -0.77 -26.76
N ILE A 475 27.30 -1.99 -26.27
CA ILE A 475 28.30 -2.22 -25.22
C ILE A 475 29.71 -1.84 -25.70
N VAL A 476 30.10 -2.28 -26.90
CA VAL A 476 31.42 -1.98 -27.48
C VAL A 476 31.58 -0.48 -27.77
N ASP A 477 30.52 0.15 -28.27
CA ASP A 477 30.55 1.57 -28.64
C ASP A 477 30.62 2.48 -27.41
N GLU A 478 29.90 2.17 -26.32
CA GLU A 478 29.94 2.96 -25.08
C GLU A 478 31.19 2.70 -24.23
N CYS A 479 31.82 1.52 -24.32
CA CYS A 479 33.06 1.20 -23.61
C CYS A 479 34.32 1.56 -24.38
N ASP A 480 34.44 2.85 -24.68
CA ASP A 480 35.63 3.39 -25.31
C ASP A 480 36.81 3.47 -24.33
N THR A 481 37.92 2.89 -24.73
CA THR A 481 39.21 3.24 -24.13
C THR A 481 39.58 4.58 -24.72
N ASN A 482 40.29 5.44 -24.02
CA ASN A 482 40.66 6.75 -24.55
C ASN A 482 41.63 6.70 -25.76
N THR A 483 41.82 5.52 -26.37
CA THR A 483 42.55 5.29 -27.62
C THR A 483 41.55 4.86 -28.69
N ARG A 484 41.62 5.46 -29.89
CA ARG A 484 40.63 5.25 -30.96
C ARG A 484 40.56 3.81 -31.50
N GLU A 485 41.46 2.92 -31.10
CA GLU A 485 41.70 1.65 -31.77
C GLU A 485 41.41 0.42 -30.92
N GLU A 486 41.36 0.54 -29.59
CA GLU A 486 41.32 -0.62 -28.69
C GLU A 486 40.08 -0.59 -27.77
N LYS A 487 39.45 -1.74 -27.56
CA LYS A 487 38.27 -1.95 -26.71
C LYS A 487 38.51 -3.15 -25.79
N TRP A 488 38.11 -3.06 -24.52
CA TRP A 488 38.18 -4.19 -23.56
C TRP A 488 36.86 -4.99 -23.54
N GLY A 489 35.76 -4.30 -23.82
CA GLY A 489 34.42 -4.83 -23.69
C GLY A 489 33.72 -4.31 -22.44
N GLY A 490 32.62 -4.96 -22.06
CA GLY A 490 31.76 -4.52 -20.99
C GLY A 490 30.53 -5.40 -20.84
N SER A 491 29.58 -4.92 -20.06
CA SER A 491 28.29 -5.58 -19.88
C SER A 491 27.15 -4.58 -19.79
N ARG A 492 25.95 -5.00 -20.23
CA ARG A 492 24.71 -4.25 -20.09
C ARG A 492 23.53 -5.20 -19.98
N ILE A 493 22.62 -4.84 -19.08
CA ILE A 493 21.38 -5.59 -18.87
C ILE A 493 20.27 -4.94 -19.69
N TYR A 494 19.58 -5.77 -20.47
CA TYR A 494 18.45 -5.37 -21.31
C TYR A 494 17.16 -5.98 -20.77
N ASP A 495 16.12 -5.17 -20.67
CA ASP A 495 14.77 -5.63 -20.34
C ASP A 495 14.02 -5.98 -21.62
N THR A 496 13.45 -7.18 -21.65
CA THR A 496 12.69 -7.71 -22.78
C THR A 496 11.36 -8.27 -22.27
N ASN A 497 10.46 -8.63 -23.19
CA ASN A 497 9.19 -9.27 -22.82
C ASN A 497 9.39 -10.64 -22.15
N ASP A 498 10.55 -11.27 -22.35
CA ASP A 498 10.89 -12.60 -21.86
C ASP A 498 11.74 -12.55 -20.58
N GLY A 499 12.05 -11.35 -20.06
CA GLY A 499 12.83 -11.15 -18.86
C GLY A 499 13.95 -10.14 -19.06
N CYS A 500 14.89 -10.08 -18.12
CA CYS A 500 16.05 -9.20 -18.23
C CYS A 500 17.31 -10.03 -18.47
N PHE A 501 18.14 -9.65 -19.42
CA PHE A 501 19.31 -10.43 -19.84
C PHE A 501 20.56 -9.55 -19.79
N ASP A 502 21.62 -10.07 -19.15
CA ASP A 502 22.96 -9.51 -19.13
C ASP A 502 23.70 -9.93 -20.40
N TYR A 503 23.96 -8.95 -21.27
CA TYR A 503 24.81 -9.10 -22.44
C TYR A 503 26.20 -8.65 -22.02
N SER A 504 27.19 -9.53 -22.14
CA SER A 504 28.58 -9.24 -21.81
C SER A 504 29.50 -9.62 -22.98
N VAL A 505 30.40 -8.71 -23.31
CA VAL A 505 31.41 -8.90 -24.35
C VAL A 505 32.76 -8.59 -23.76
N THR A 506 33.74 -9.47 -23.97
CA THR A 506 35.12 -9.30 -23.46
C THR A 506 36.12 -9.69 -24.52
N GLY A 507 37.14 -8.89 -24.75
CA GLY A 507 38.24 -9.21 -25.67
C GLY A 507 39.48 -9.70 -24.94
N TRP A 508 40.30 -10.51 -25.58
CA TRP A 508 41.66 -10.80 -25.18
C TRP A 508 42.56 -10.86 -26.40
N LYS A 509 43.76 -10.27 -26.36
CA LYS A 509 44.77 -10.56 -27.37
C LYS A 509 45.33 -11.93 -27.02
N GLY A 510 44.97 -12.95 -27.79
CA GLY A 510 45.65 -14.24 -27.64
C GLY A 510 47.13 -13.97 -27.78
N GLU A 511 47.95 -14.38 -26.81
CA GLU A 511 49.35 -14.59 -27.10
C GLU A 511 49.35 -15.51 -28.32
N GLU A 512 49.95 -15.05 -29.43
CA GLU A 512 50.29 -15.97 -30.51
C GLU A 512 51.16 -17.03 -29.85
N SER A 513 50.53 -18.14 -29.46
CA SER A 513 51.24 -19.27 -28.92
C SER A 513 52.10 -19.77 -30.07
N HIS A 514 53.35 -19.30 -30.10
CA HIS A 514 54.43 -19.92 -30.84
C HIS A 514 54.72 -21.28 -30.21
N HIS A 515 53.72 -22.16 -30.15
CA HIS A 515 53.96 -23.59 -30.12
C HIS A 515 54.37 -23.99 -31.53
N GLY A 516 55.66 -23.78 -31.81
CA GLY A 516 56.31 -24.52 -32.89
C GLY A 516 55.95 -25.99 -32.72
N LEU A 517 55.36 -26.57 -33.77
CA LEU A 517 55.09 -28.00 -33.84
C LEU A 517 56.35 -28.75 -33.38
N PRO A 518 56.25 -29.72 -32.44
CA PRO A 518 57.39 -30.57 -32.14
C PRO A 518 57.81 -31.26 -33.46
N PRO A 519 59.12 -31.41 -33.73
CA PRO A 519 59.59 -31.99 -34.98
C PRO A 519 58.98 -33.38 -35.17
N SER A 520 58.56 -33.67 -36.39
CA SER A 520 58.00 -34.97 -36.79
C SER A 520 58.92 -36.10 -36.34
N ARG A 521 58.37 -37.06 -35.60
CA ARG A 521 59.02 -38.35 -35.36
C ARG A 521 58.90 -39.25 -36.57
#